data_AF-A0A8H2ZNN0-F1
#
_entry.id   AF-A0A8H2ZNN0-F1
#
_cell.length_a   1.000
_cell.length_b   1.000
_cell.length_c   1.000
_cell.angle_alpha   90.00
_cell.angle_beta   90.00
_cell.angle_gamma   90.00
#
_symmetry.space_group_name_H-M   'P 1'
#
loop_
_entity.id
_entity.type
_entity.pdbx_description
1 polymer ?
#
loop_
_entity_poly.entity_id
_entity_poly.type
_entity_poly.pdbx_seq_one_letter_code
_entity_poly.pdbx_strand_id
1 'polypeptide(L)'
;MDSSFIVKPRPKRSVLPPQKKKRKFDHKIEEINFDLSAREDYLTGFHKRKVQRVKRAQEEAEKKAKEERIVMRKQLREERRAELNEHVKAVNALLQDVDEKFDGGDGDEWGGIDDEDEEEEKDVQEEVVDHEEEYIDEDKYTTVTVEGIEISKEGIKRTAEEDETDDGIDEAKGKVTKQEEKAKKVWPKKPRKKKFTYETKAERKMTRQKQKSGSRAAADARRGNN
;
A
#
# COMPACT_ATOMS: atom_id res chain seq x y z
N MET A 1 -26.11 10.73 -62.28
CA MET A 1 -27.24 10.01 -61.66
C MET A 1 -26.84 9.72 -60.24
N ASP A 2 -27.24 10.62 -59.34
CA ASP A 2 -27.04 10.45 -57.90
C ASP A 2 -28.02 9.41 -57.37
N SER A 3 -27.55 8.43 -56.60
CA SER A 3 -28.43 7.76 -55.65
C SER A 3 -27.65 7.10 -54.51
N SER A 4 -27.80 7.75 -53.35
CA SER A 4 -27.80 7.17 -52.00
C SER A 4 -26.47 6.78 -51.35
N PHE A 5 -25.80 7.80 -50.81
CA PHE A 5 -25.17 7.69 -49.51
C PHE A 5 -26.22 7.24 -48.47
N ILE A 6 -26.30 5.93 -48.21
CA ILE A 6 -27.11 5.40 -47.11
C ILE A 6 -26.41 5.77 -45.81
N VAL A 7 -26.81 6.90 -45.24
CA VAL A 7 -26.41 7.31 -43.89
C VAL A 7 -27.11 6.37 -42.92
N LYS A 8 -26.35 5.46 -42.32
CA LYS A 8 -26.82 4.58 -41.24
C LYS A 8 -27.44 5.46 -40.13
N PRO A 9 -28.69 5.22 -39.71
CA PRO A 9 -29.35 6.08 -38.73
C PRO A 9 -28.60 6.00 -37.41
N ARG A 10 -28.35 7.15 -36.77
CA ARG A 10 -27.72 7.20 -35.44
C ARG A 10 -28.57 6.38 -34.45
N PRO A 11 -27.97 5.47 -33.66
CA PRO A 11 -28.70 4.70 -32.68
C PRO A 11 -29.36 5.65 -31.66
N LYS A 12 -30.69 5.56 -31.51
CA LYS A 12 -31.49 6.41 -30.60
C LYS A 12 -31.33 6.05 -29.12
N ARG A 13 -30.41 5.15 -28.77
CA ARG A 13 -30.08 4.79 -27.38
C ARG A 13 -28.84 5.56 -26.97
N SER A 14 -28.93 6.33 -25.89
CA SER A 14 -27.76 6.95 -25.28
C SER A 14 -26.74 5.87 -24.92
N VAL A 15 -25.47 6.08 -25.29
CA VAL A 15 -24.34 5.23 -24.85
C VAL A 15 -24.15 5.29 -23.33
N LEU A 16 -24.73 6.32 -22.71
CA LEU A 16 -24.80 6.45 -21.28
C LEU A 16 -25.77 5.43 -20.69
N PRO A 17 -25.41 4.78 -19.57
CA PRO A 17 -26.28 3.88 -18.86
C PRO A 17 -27.61 4.59 -18.54
N PRO A 18 -28.75 3.89 -18.63
CA PRO A 18 -30.04 4.50 -18.38
C PRO A 18 -30.05 5.15 -17.00
N GLN A 19 -30.37 6.44 -16.98
CA GLN A 19 -30.56 7.22 -15.76
C GLN A 19 -31.53 6.42 -14.86
N LYS A 20 -31.07 5.93 -13.71
CA LYS A 20 -31.93 5.16 -12.79
C LYS A 20 -33.11 6.06 -12.42
N LYS A 21 -34.32 5.69 -12.90
CA LYS A 21 -35.56 6.39 -12.59
C LYS A 21 -35.64 6.57 -11.07
N LYS A 22 -36.04 7.78 -10.64
CA LYS A 22 -36.09 8.25 -9.25
C LYS A 22 -36.33 7.10 -8.28
N ARG A 23 -35.41 6.93 -7.33
CA ARG A 23 -35.43 5.90 -6.27
C ARG A 23 -36.87 5.80 -5.74
N LYS A 24 -37.47 4.61 -5.83
CA LYS A 24 -38.69 4.34 -5.08
C LYS A 24 -38.34 4.61 -3.61
N PHE A 25 -39.09 5.50 -2.97
CA PHE A 25 -38.99 5.68 -1.53
C PHE A 25 -39.62 4.44 -0.92
N ASP A 26 -38.80 3.44 -0.61
CA ASP A 26 -39.25 2.18 0.00
C ASP A 26 -39.77 2.40 1.44
N HIS A 27 -39.58 3.60 1.99
CA HIS A 27 -40.09 4.01 3.30
C HIS A 27 -41.10 5.13 3.12
N LYS A 28 -42.34 4.76 2.80
CA LYS A 28 -43.49 5.64 2.99
C LYS A 28 -43.76 5.67 4.49
N ILE A 29 -43.26 6.69 5.18
CA ILE A 29 -43.50 6.87 6.61
C ILE A 29 -45.01 7.14 6.77
N GLU A 30 -45.70 6.26 7.48
CA GLU A 30 -47.17 6.32 7.66
C GLU A 30 -47.58 7.49 8.57
N GLU A 31 -46.77 7.78 9.59
CA GLU A 31 -47.03 8.84 10.57
C GLU A 31 -45.74 9.58 10.94
N ILE A 32 -45.78 10.92 10.94
CA ILE A 32 -44.65 11.78 11.33
C ILE A 32 -44.96 12.35 12.71
N ASN A 33 -44.28 11.85 13.74
CA ASN A 33 -44.36 12.40 15.09
C ASN A 33 -43.33 13.53 15.26
N PHE A 34 -43.81 14.73 15.62
CA PHE A 34 -42.97 15.89 15.87
C PHE A 34 -42.69 16.05 17.36
N ASP A 35 -41.62 15.42 17.83
CA ASP A 35 -41.13 15.63 19.19
C ASP A 35 -40.40 16.98 19.31
N LEU A 36 -40.94 17.87 20.15
CA LEU A 36 -40.38 19.18 20.42
C LEU A 36 -39.02 19.09 21.13
N SER A 37 -38.81 18.07 21.98
CA SER A 37 -37.53 17.88 22.67
C SER A 37 -36.43 17.48 21.68
N ALA A 38 -36.71 16.54 20.79
CA ALA A 38 -35.80 16.17 19.69
C ALA A 38 -35.52 17.35 18.75
N ARG A 39 -36.50 18.24 18.54
CA ARG A 39 -36.32 19.48 17.76
C ARG A 39 -35.37 20.45 18.46
N GLU A 40 -35.50 20.65 19.76
CA GLU A 40 -34.61 21.51 20.55
C GLU A 40 -33.17 20.98 20.56
N ASP A 41 -33.00 19.67 20.76
CA ASP A 41 -31.71 18.99 20.64
C ASP A 41 -31.13 19.10 19.22
N TYR A 42 -31.98 19.07 18.19
CA TYR A 42 -31.56 19.31 16.83
C TYR A 42 -31.16 20.78 16.60
N LEU A 43 -31.86 21.75 17.16
CA LEU A 43 -31.50 23.16 16.96
C LEU A 43 -30.25 23.57 17.77
N THR A 44 -30.02 23.00 18.95
CA THR A 44 -28.88 23.36 19.81
C THR A 44 -27.67 22.45 19.62
N GLY A 45 -27.90 21.18 19.24
CA GLY A 45 -26.88 20.13 19.14
C GLY A 45 -26.04 20.11 17.87
N PHE A 46 -25.82 21.24 17.18
CA PHE A 46 -25.03 21.28 15.95
C PHE A 46 -23.63 20.68 16.11
N HIS A 47 -22.97 20.94 17.24
CA HIS A 47 -21.67 20.35 17.54
C HIS A 47 -21.77 18.83 17.70
N LYS A 48 -22.79 18.34 18.44
CA LYS A 48 -23.07 16.90 18.59
C LYS A 48 -23.26 16.22 17.23
N ARG A 49 -24.04 16.81 16.32
CA ARG A 49 -24.22 16.28 14.95
C ARG A 49 -22.96 16.32 14.10
N LYS A 50 -22.15 17.37 14.23
CA LYS A 50 -20.86 17.45 13.53
C LYS A 50 -19.94 16.32 14.01
N VAL A 51 -19.83 16.12 15.32
CA VAL A 51 -19.06 15.02 15.91
C VAL A 51 -19.61 13.65 15.48
N GLN A 52 -20.93 13.45 15.53
CA GLN A 52 -21.56 12.21 15.08
C GLN A 52 -21.29 11.92 13.59
N ARG A 53 -21.34 12.93 12.72
CA ARG A 53 -20.97 12.75 11.30
C ARG A 53 -19.52 12.35 11.12
N VAL A 54 -18.61 12.97 11.87
CA VAL A 54 -17.18 12.62 11.84
C VAL A 54 -16.99 11.18 12.32
N LYS A 55 -17.59 10.81 13.46
CA LYS A 55 -17.54 9.45 14.00
C LYS A 55 -18.11 8.42 13.04
N ARG A 56 -19.28 8.69 12.46
CA ARG A 56 -19.89 7.81 11.46
C ARG A 56 -18.99 7.62 10.22
N ALA A 57 -18.36 8.70 9.75
CA ALA A 57 -17.41 8.60 8.64
C ALA A 57 -16.17 7.78 9.00
N GLN A 58 -15.68 7.89 10.24
CA GLN A 58 -14.60 7.06 10.77
C GLN A 58 -15.02 5.59 10.86
N GLU A 59 -16.18 5.30 11.44
CA GLU A 59 -16.73 3.94 11.56
C GLU A 59 -16.96 3.28 10.20
N GLU A 60 -17.49 4.02 9.21
CA GLU A 60 -17.67 3.52 7.84
C GLU A 60 -16.33 3.24 7.15
N ALA A 61 -15.31 4.09 7.38
CA ALA A 61 -13.96 3.85 6.87
C ALA A 61 -13.30 2.63 7.52
N GLU A 62 -13.45 2.46 8.84
CA GLU A 62 -12.94 1.30 9.56
C GLU A 62 -13.62 0.00 9.14
N LYS A 63 -14.94 0.03 8.90
CA LYS A 63 -15.67 -1.14 8.39
C LYS A 63 -15.15 -1.54 7.01
N LYS A 64 -15.00 -0.58 6.09
CA LYS A 64 -14.43 -0.84 4.76
C LYS A 64 -13.01 -1.38 4.82
N ALA A 65 -12.14 -0.78 5.63
CA ALA A 65 -10.76 -1.25 5.80
C ALA A 65 -10.70 -2.69 6.36
N LYS A 66 -11.61 -3.06 7.27
CA LYS A 66 -11.72 -4.44 7.77
C LYS A 66 -12.18 -5.41 6.68
N GLU A 67 -13.21 -5.04 5.92
CA GLU A 67 -13.71 -5.83 4.80
C GLU A 67 -12.63 -6.03 3.74
N GLU A 68 -11.94 -4.97 3.33
CA GLU A 68 -10.81 -5.02 2.40
C GLU A 68 -9.70 -5.93 2.92
N ARG A 69 -9.31 -5.83 4.20
CA ARG A 69 -8.29 -6.70 4.80
C ARG A 69 -8.71 -8.17 4.84
N ILE A 70 -10.00 -8.47 4.97
CA ILE A 70 -10.51 -9.84 4.91
C ILE A 70 -10.46 -10.35 3.48
N VAL A 71 -10.90 -9.55 2.51
CA VAL A 71 -10.85 -9.90 1.08
C VAL A 71 -9.41 -10.14 0.63
N MET A 72 -8.47 -9.26 0.95
CA MET A 72 -7.05 -9.43 0.62
C MET A 72 -6.47 -10.71 1.22
N ARG A 73 -6.80 -11.03 2.48
CA ARG A 73 -6.36 -12.28 3.12
C ARG A 73 -6.95 -13.51 2.45
N LYS A 74 -8.20 -13.42 2.00
CA LYS A 74 -8.87 -14.51 1.29
C LYS A 74 -8.22 -14.73 -0.08
N GLN A 75 -7.98 -13.66 -0.84
CA GLN A 75 -7.29 -13.71 -2.13
C GLN A 75 -5.91 -14.34 -2.00
N LEU A 76 -5.11 -13.90 -1.03
CA LEU A 76 -3.76 -14.44 -0.81
C LEU A 76 -3.78 -15.94 -0.45
N ARG A 77 -4.77 -16.39 0.33
CA ARG A 77 -4.97 -17.83 0.60
C ARG A 77 -5.40 -18.60 -0.64
N GLU A 78 -6.24 -18.03 -1.48
CA GLU A 78 -6.69 -18.63 -2.74
C GLU A 78 -5.55 -18.73 -3.74
N GLU A 79 -4.72 -17.69 -3.86
CA GLU A 79 -3.50 -17.65 -4.67
C GLU A 79 -2.51 -18.76 -4.24
N ARG A 80 -2.13 -18.80 -2.95
CA ARG A 80 -1.28 -19.88 -2.43
C ARG A 80 -1.86 -21.27 -2.68
N ARG A 81 -3.17 -21.44 -2.52
CA ARG A 81 -3.82 -22.73 -2.78
C ARG A 81 -3.78 -23.09 -4.28
N ALA A 82 -3.95 -22.11 -5.16
CA ALA A 82 -3.85 -22.30 -6.59
C ALA A 82 -2.42 -22.68 -7.01
N GLU A 83 -1.41 -21.96 -6.50
CA GLU A 83 0.01 -22.25 -6.71
C GLU A 83 0.39 -23.66 -6.26
N LEU A 84 -0.04 -24.07 -5.06
CA LEU A 84 0.20 -25.43 -4.57
C LEU A 84 -0.48 -26.50 -5.45
N ASN A 85 -1.72 -26.26 -5.89
CA ASN A 85 -2.41 -27.18 -6.78
C ASN A 85 -1.75 -27.27 -8.16
N GLU A 86 -1.25 -26.15 -8.68
CA GLU A 86 -0.50 -26.09 -9.94
C GLU A 86 0.83 -26.85 -9.81
N HIS A 87 1.56 -26.64 -8.71
CA HIS A 87 2.79 -27.36 -8.42
C HIS A 87 2.57 -28.86 -8.31
N VAL A 88 1.56 -29.32 -7.56
CA VAL A 88 1.22 -30.75 -7.47
C VAL A 88 0.85 -31.32 -8.84
N LYS A 89 0.11 -30.58 -9.65
CA LYS A 89 -0.18 -31.00 -11.04
C LYS A 89 1.07 -31.10 -11.88
N ALA A 90 2.00 -30.16 -11.77
CA ALA A 90 3.26 -30.17 -12.49
C ALA A 90 4.13 -31.37 -12.08
N VAL A 91 4.24 -31.65 -10.77
CA VAL A 91 4.97 -32.82 -10.25
C VAL A 91 4.32 -34.12 -10.71
N ASN A 92 3.00 -34.23 -10.62
CA ASN A 92 2.30 -35.43 -11.10
C ASN A 92 2.45 -35.63 -12.61
N ALA A 93 2.46 -34.56 -13.40
CA ALA A 93 2.72 -34.64 -14.84
C ALA A 93 4.16 -35.10 -15.13
N LEU A 94 5.16 -34.60 -14.39
CA LEU A 94 6.54 -35.07 -14.51
C LEU A 94 6.68 -36.54 -14.12
N LEU A 95 6.02 -36.99 -13.05
CA LEU A 95 6.00 -38.39 -12.64
C LEU A 95 5.34 -39.27 -13.70
N GLN A 96 4.22 -38.83 -14.28
CA GLN A 96 3.55 -39.55 -15.37
C GLN A 96 4.45 -39.61 -16.62
N ASP A 97 5.13 -38.52 -16.99
CA ASP A 97 6.09 -38.49 -18.12
C ASP A 97 7.29 -39.43 -17.89
N VAL A 98 7.71 -39.63 -16.64
CA VAL A 98 8.76 -40.58 -16.27
C VAL A 98 8.24 -42.01 -16.31
N ASP A 99 7.06 -42.27 -15.75
CA ASP A 99 6.41 -43.58 -15.74
C ASP A 99 6.14 -44.06 -17.17
N GLU A 100 5.62 -43.20 -18.06
CA GLU A 100 5.44 -43.49 -19.49
C GLU A 100 6.77 -43.75 -20.23
N LYS A 101 7.89 -43.20 -19.75
CA LYS A 101 9.23 -43.45 -20.32
C LYS A 101 9.91 -44.69 -19.75
N PHE A 102 9.61 -45.07 -18.51
CA PHE A 102 10.21 -46.23 -17.82
C PHE A 102 9.41 -47.52 -18.01
N ASP A 103 8.09 -47.48 -18.25
CA ASP A 103 7.26 -48.67 -18.54
C ASP A 103 7.58 -49.33 -19.90
N GLY A 104 8.46 -48.73 -20.71
CA GLY A 104 8.96 -49.28 -21.98
C GLY A 104 10.34 -49.93 -21.94
N GLY A 105 11.03 -49.99 -20.79
CA GLY A 105 12.41 -50.47 -20.71
C GLY A 105 12.74 -51.15 -19.40
N ASP A 106 12.96 -52.47 -19.49
CA ASP A 106 13.76 -53.37 -18.65
C ASP A 106 14.01 -52.95 -17.18
N GLY A 107 13.52 -53.77 -16.25
CA GLY A 107 13.56 -53.50 -14.82
C GLY A 107 14.96 -53.63 -14.23
N ASP A 108 15.71 -52.53 -14.27
CA ASP A 108 16.83 -52.31 -13.35
C ASP A 108 16.26 -51.79 -12.01
N GLU A 109 16.03 -52.75 -11.11
CA GLU A 109 15.67 -52.58 -9.70
C GLU A 109 16.67 -51.62 -9.03
N TRP A 110 16.20 -50.41 -8.66
CA TRP A 110 16.98 -49.45 -7.89
C TRP A 110 17.32 -50.08 -6.53
N GLY A 111 18.54 -50.61 -6.41
CA GLY A 111 19.11 -51.12 -5.17
C GLY A 111 19.16 -49.98 -4.16
N GLY A 112 18.38 -50.13 -3.09
CA GLY A 112 18.28 -49.14 -2.02
C GLY A 112 19.65 -48.68 -1.53
N ILE A 113 19.72 -47.40 -1.14
CA ILE A 113 20.83 -46.90 -0.32
C ILE A 113 20.93 -47.84 0.88
N ASP A 114 22.00 -48.64 0.88
CA ASP A 114 22.39 -49.46 2.00
C ASP A 114 22.84 -48.49 3.10
N ASP A 115 22.18 -48.59 4.26
CA ASP A 115 22.51 -47.89 5.50
C ASP A 115 23.86 -48.40 6.02
N GLU A 116 24.96 -48.00 5.37
CA GLU A 116 26.33 -48.31 5.81
C GLU A 116 27.21 -47.05 6.00
N ASP A 117 26.59 -45.91 6.28
CA ASP A 117 27.27 -44.70 6.75
C ASP A 117 26.45 -44.01 7.87
N GLU A 118 26.09 -44.79 8.90
CA GLU A 118 25.47 -44.32 10.16
C GLU A 118 26.54 -43.88 11.19
N GLU A 119 27.66 -43.28 10.75
CA GLU A 119 28.72 -42.85 11.68
C GLU A 119 29.59 -41.70 11.16
N GLU A 120 29.00 -40.64 10.60
CA GLU A 120 29.63 -39.32 10.57
C GLU A 120 28.57 -38.21 10.65
N GLU A 121 27.85 -38.16 11.77
CA GLU A 121 27.33 -36.89 12.31
C GLU A 121 28.53 -36.00 12.67
N LYS A 122 29.16 -35.42 11.65
CA LYS A 122 29.94 -34.20 11.83
C LYS A 122 28.92 -33.12 12.11
N ASP A 123 28.80 -32.77 13.38
CA ASP A 123 28.28 -31.50 13.84
C ASP A 123 28.85 -30.37 12.97
N VAL A 124 28.15 -30.03 11.89
CA VAL A 124 28.34 -28.76 11.20
C VAL A 124 27.72 -27.75 12.14
N GLN A 125 28.51 -27.34 13.14
CA GLN A 125 28.29 -26.09 13.85
C GLN A 125 28.38 -25.01 12.76
N GLU A 126 27.24 -24.67 12.17
CA GLU A 126 27.10 -23.42 11.44
C GLU A 126 27.44 -22.34 12.45
N GLU A 127 28.69 -21.83 12.39
CA GLU A 127 29.08 -20.64 13.11
C GLU A 127 28.03 -19.58 12.79
N VAL A 128 27.25 -19.20 13.80
CA VAL A 128 26.27 -18.13 13.68
C VAL A 128 27.07 -16.83 13.60
N VAL A 129 27.57 -16.54 12.40
CA VAL A 129 28.35 -15.34 12.12
C VAL A 129 27.38 -14.18 12.00
N ASP A 130 27.56 -13.16 12.82
CA ASP A 130 26.79 -11.92 12.74
C ASP A 130 27.05 -11.27 11.37
N HIS A 131 25.98 -11.11 10.57
CA HIS A 131 26.07 -10.54 9.23
C HIS A 131 25.45 -9.14 9.21
N GLU A 132 26.21 -8.18 8.67
CA GLU A 132 25.74 -6.82 8.41
C GLU A 132 25.36 -6.68 6.93
N GLU A 133 24.07 -6.50 6.64
CA GLU A 133 23.59 -6.24 5.28
C GLU A 133 23.19 -4.77 5.12
N GLU A 134 23.78 -4.11 4.10
CA GLU A 134 23.45 -2.74 3.75
C GLU A 134 22.26 -2.71 2.78
N TYR A 135 21.10 -2.23 3.25
CA TYR A 135 19.95 -1.97 2.39
C TYR A 135 19.92 -0.50 1.95
N ILE A 136 19.92 -0.31 0.62
CA ILE A 136 19.84 1.01 -0.02
C ILE A 136 18.45 1.16 -0.64
N ASP A 137 17.56 1.87 0.04
CA ASP A 137 16.35 2.40 -0.58
C ASP A 137 16.64 3.79 -1.17
N GLU A 138 15.96 4.16 -2.26
CA GLU A 138 16.22 5.35 -3.10
C GLU A 138 16.41 6.69 -2.34
N ASP A 139 15.96 6.80 -1.09
CA ASP A 139 16.10 7.98 -0.22
C ASP A 139 16.58 7.67 1.22
N LYS A 140 16.91 6.42 1.59
CA LYS A 140 17.30 6.06 2.98
C LYS A 140 18.33 4.93 3.01
N TYR A 141 19.43 5.18 3.73
CA TYR A 141 20.41 4.17 4.09
C TYR A 141 20.10 3.66 5.49
N THR A 142 19.79 2.37 5.61
CA THR A 142 19.60 1.70 6.90
C THR A 142 20.39 0.40 6.89
N THR A 143 21.26 0.23 7.89
CA THR A 143 21.97 -1.02 8.14
C THR A 143 21.15 -1.88 9.09
N VAL A 144 21.00 -3.17 8.77
CA VAL A 144 20.35 -4.16 9.64
C VAL A 144 21.43 -5.14 10.08
N THR A 145 21.64 -5.24 11.39
CA THR A 145 22.55 -6.22 12.01
C THR A 145 21.74 -7.44 12.44
N VAL A 146 22.10 -8.61 11.94
CA VAL A 146 21.48 -9.88 12.36
C VAL A 146 22.41 -10.51 13.39
N GLU A 147 22.01 -10.44 14.66
CA GLU A 147 22.74 -11.05 15.78
C GLU A 147 22.24 -12.48 16.03
N GLY A 148 23.17 -13.41 16.30
CA GLY A 148 22.87 -14.75 16.78
C GLY A 148 22.24 -14.74 18.19
N ILE A 149 21.05 -15.34 18.33
CA ILE A 149 20.35 -15.40 19.61
C ILE A 149 19.84 -16.81 19.87
N GLU A 150 20.19 -17.36 21.03
CA GLU A 150 19.77 -18.70 21.45
C GLU A 150 18.52 -18.61 22.33
N ILE A 151 17.48 -19.36 21.96
CA ILE A 151 16.18 -19.34 22.63
C ILE A 151 16.06 -20.58 23.52
N SER A 152 16.39 -20.42 24.80
CA SER A 152 16.26 -21.48 25.80
C SER A 152 15.01 -21.32 26.67
N LYS A 153 14.62 -22.37 27.38
CA LYS A 153 13.44 -22.37 28.28
C LYS A 153 13.51 -21.30 29.39
N GLU A 154 14.71 -20.80 29.69
CA GLU A 154 14.99 -19.73 30.67
C GLU A 154 14.99 -18.32 30.06
N GLY A 155 14.91 -18.19 28.73
CA GLY A 155 14.91 -16.89 28.05
C GLY A 155 15.79 -16.85 26.81
N ILE A 156 15.83 -15.66 26.23
CA ILE A 156 16.53 -15.30 25.00
C ILE A 156 17.94 -14.81 25.41
N LYS A 157 19.01 -15.55 25.08
CA LYS A 157 20.40 -15.19 25.41
C LYS A 157 21.17 -14.87 24.12
N ARG A 158 21.93 -13.77 24.12
CA ARG A 158 22.87 -13.46 23.02
C ARG A 158 24.11 -14.31 23.21
N THR A 159 24.60 -14.91 22.13
CA THR A 159 25.70 -15.89 22.17
C THR A 159 27.10 -15.27 22.30
N ALA A 160 27.23 -13.94 22.17
CA ALA A 160 28.52 -13.25 22.10
C ALA A 160 29.06 -12.66 23.42
N GLU A 161 28.46 -12.95 24.59
CA GLU A 161 28.85 -12.34 25.89
C GLU A 161 29.14 -13.37 27.00
N GLU A 162 29.96 -14.36 26.72
CA GLU A 162 30.66 -15.15 27.76
C GLU A 162 32.16 -15.00 27.58
N ASP A 163 32.72 -13.84 27.95
CA ASP A 163 34.04 -13.70 28.56
C ASP A 163 34.26 -12.25 29.05
N GLU A 164 34.84 -12.13 30.24
CA GLU A 164 35.28 -10.91 30.94
C GLU A 164 34.24 -10.12 31.76
N THR A 165 33.97 -10.64 32.96
CA THR A 165 33.78 -9.82 34.16
C THR A 165 35.13 -9.23 34.62
N ASP A 166 35.22 -7.93 34.92
CA ASP A 166 35.67 -7.35 36.22
C ASP A 166 35.92 -5.83 36.14
N ASP A 167 35.70 -5.17 37.28
CA ASP A 167 35.64 -3.73 37.58
C ASP A 167 36.88 -2.88 37.25
N GLY A 168 36.69 -1.57 37.03
CA GLY A 168 37.79 -0.60 37.01
C GLY A 168 37.45 0.84 36.63
N ILE A 169 37.06 1.64 37.62
CA ILE A 169 37.02 3.11 37.57
C ILE A 169 38.46 3.65 37.44
N ASP A 170 38.76 4.50 36.45
CA ASP A 170 39.72 5.58 36.62
C ASP A 170 39.56 6.72 35.60
N GLU A 171 39.68 7.94 36.12
CA GLU A 171 39.51 9.22 35.43
C GLU A 171 40.66 9.52 34.44
N ALA A 172 40.32 9.93 33.22
CA ALA A 172 41.25 10.69 32.37
C ALA A 172 40.55 11.85 31.67
N LYS A 173 40.77 13.04 32.21
CA LYS A 173 40.37 14.33 31.63
C LYS A 173 41.11 14.58 30.30
N GLY A 174 40.40 14.41 29.19
CA GLY A 174 40.81 14.87 27.86
C GLY A 174 39.93 16.00 27.35
N LYS A 175 40.30 17.25 27.65
CA LYS A 175 39.60 18.46 27.19
C LYS A 175 39.90 18.71 25.70
N VAL A 176 39.08 18.17 24.80
CA VAL A 176 39.10 18.56 23.37
C VAL A 176 38.13 19.71 23.17
N THR A 177 38.66 20.95 23.18
CA THR A 177 37.91 22.14 22.77
C THR A 177 37.71 22.12 21.27
N LYS A 178 36.63 21.51 20.80
CA LYS A 178 36.11 21.72 19.45
C LYS A 178 35.32 23.03 19.47
N GLN A 179 35.86 24.06 18.85
CA GLN A 179 35.12 25.29 18.55
C GLN A 179 34.02 24.94 17.55
N GLU A 180 32.83 24.60 18.06
CA GLU A 180 31.63 24.49 17.26
C GLU A 180 31.12 25.90 16.97
N GLU A 181 31.31 26.34 15.73
CA GLU A 181 30.51 27.42 15.17
C GLU A 181 29.04 27.07 15.34
N LYS A 182 28.33 27.86 16.14
CA LYS A 182 26.91 27.65 16.42
C LYS A 182 26.11 27.81 15.13
N ALA A 183 25.92 26.72 14.39
CA ALA A 183 24.95 26.64 13.32
C ALA A 183 23.58 26.99 13.93
N LYS A 184 23.01 28.11 13.49
CA LYS A 184 21.69 28.56 13.94
C LYS A 184 20.69 27.46 13.64
N LYS A 185 20.00 26.95 14.67
CA LYS A 185 18.94 25.94 14.55
C LYS A 185 17.93 26.39 13.49
N VAL A 186 17.92 25.72 12.33
CA VAL A 186 16.93 25.95 11.28
C VAL A 186 15.66 25.22 11.69
N TRP A 187 14.70 25.97 12.23
CA TRP A 187 13.40 25.43 12.59
C TRP A 187 12.66 24.98 11.33
N PRO A 188 12.06 23.78 11.30
CA PRO A 188 11.28 23.32 10.16
C PRO A 188 10.08 24.26 9.96
N LYS A 189 10.01 24.87 8.77
CA LYS A 189 8.90 25.76 8.42
C LYS A 189 7.64 24.92 8.27
N LYS A 190 6.63 25.22 9.11
CA LYS A 190 5.30 24.59 9.01
C LYS A 190 4.77 24.72 7.56
N PRO A 191 4.24 23.64 6.97
CA PRO A 191 3.72 23.70 5.61
C PRO A 191 2.58 24.72 5.55
N ARG A 192 2.68 25.67 4.63
CA ARG A 192 1.65 26.71 4.46
C ARG A 192 0.37 26.03 3.96
N LYS A 193 -0.75 26.27 4.65
CA LYS A 193 -2.07 25.80 4.20
C LYS A 193 -2.30 26.28 2.76
N LYS A 194 -2.63 25.35 1.86
CA LYS A 194 -2.99 25.70 0.48
C LYS A 194 -4.21 26.62 0.53
N LYS A 195 -4.08 27.82 -0.03
CA LYS A 195 -5.23 28.73 -0.17
C LYS A 195 -6.21 28.08 -1.14
N PHE A 196 -7.47 27.96 -0.74
CA PHE A 196 -8.53 27.56 -1.66
C PHE A 196 -8.64 28.64 -2.74
N THR A 197 -8.35 28.25 -3.99
CA THR A 197 -8.52 29.11 -5.15
C THR A 197 -9.51 28.44 -6.09
N TYR A 198 -10.40 29.24 -6.68
CA TYR A 198 -11.45 28.77 -7.58
C TYR A 198 -10.92 28.07 -8.84
N GLU A 199 -9.70 28.41 -9.24
CA GLU A 199 -9.03 27.84 -10.41
C GLU A 199 -7.58 27.47 -10.06
N THR A 200 -7.06 26.45 -10.73
CA THR A 200 -5.63 26.09 -10.68
C THR A 200 -4.77 27.17 -11.35
N LYS A 201 -3.46 27.21 -11.03
CA LYS A 201 -2.52 28.15 -11.71
C LYS A 201 -2.52 27.97 -13.23
N ALA A 202 -2.71 26.74 -13.71
CA ALA A 202 -2.77 26.42 -15.13
C ALA A 202 -4.04 27.00 -15.77
N GLU A 203 -5.21 26.76 -15.19
CA GLU A 203 -6.49 27.32 -15.65
C GLU A 203 -6.44 28.85 -15.69
N ARG A 204 -5.93 29.49 -14.63
CA ARG A 204 -5.75 30.95 -14.58
C ARG A 204 -4.84 31.48 -15.70
N LYS A 205 -3.80 30.73 -16.07
CA LYS A 205 -2.89 31.11 -17.16
C LYS A 205 -3.61 31.05 -18.50
N MET A 206 -4.42 30.02 -18.71
CA MET A 206 -5.21 29.84 -19.94
C MET A 206 -6.31 30.90 -20.06
N THR A 207 -7.05 31.20 -18.98
CA THR A 207 -8.06 32.26 -18.97
C THR A 207 -7.44 33.62 -19.23
N ARG A 208 -6.29 33.92 -18.59
CA ARG A 208 -5.54 35.16 -18.85
C ARG A 208 -5.04 35.25 -20.30
N GLN A 209 -4.56 34.17 -20.89
CA GLN A 209 -4.14 34.16 -22.30
C GLN A 209 -5.33 34.41 -23.23
N LYS A 210 -6.48 33.77 -22.97
CA LYS A 210 -7.71 33.96 -23.75
C LYS A 210 -8.26 35.39 -23.66
N GLN A 211 -8.21 35.98 -22.46
CA GLN A 211 -8.59 37.39 -22.28
C GLN A 211 -7.63 38.33 -23.00
N LYS A 212 -6.32 38.06 -22.94
CA LYS A 212 -5.31 38.86 -23.65
C LYS A 212 -5.39 38.74 -25.17
N SER A 213 -5.70 37.56 -25.71
CA SER A 213 -5.89 37.40 -27.16
C SER A 213 -7.16 38.10 -27.62
N GLY A 214 -8.25 38.00 -26.87
CA GLY A 214 -9.49 38.73 -27.14
C GLY A 214 -9.31 40.25 -27.05
N SER A 215 -8.59 40.75 -26.04
CA SER A 215 -8.34 42.19 -25.89
C SER A 215 -7.37 42.72 -26.93
N ARG A 216 -6.37 41.94 -27.35
CA ARG A 216 -5.44 42.28 -28.43
C ARG A 216 -6.17 42.35 -29.77
N ALA A 217 -6.97 41.33 -30.12
CA ALA A 217 -7.76 41.35 -31.35
C ALA A 217 -8.74 42.54 -31.40
N ALA A 218 -9.39 42.85 -30.27
CA ALA A 218 -10.26 44.02 -30.17
C ALA A 218 -9.49 45.36 -30.26
N ALA A 219 -8.24 45.42 -29.79
CA ALA A 219 -7.39 46.61 -29.90
C ALA A 219 -6.84 46.79 -31.32
N ASP A 220 -6.43 45.72 -31.99
CA ASP A 220 -5.94 45.74 -33.38
C ASP A 220 -7.06 46.14 -34.34
N ALA A 221 -8.28 45.63 -34.14
CA ALA A 221 -9.48 46.06 -34.88
C ALA A 221 -9.79 47.55 -34.70
N ARG A 222 -9.57 48.12 -33.50
CA ARG A 222 -9.72 49.57 -33.26
C ARG A 222 -8.60 50.40 -33.89
N ARG A 223 -7.41 49.82 -34.05
CA ARG A 223 -6.24 50.48 -34.66
C ARG A 223 -6.21 50.34 -36.18
N GLY A 224 -7.08 49.52 -36.77
CA GLY A 224 -7.15 49.31 -38.22
C GLY A 224 -6.01 48.42 -38.76
N ASN A 225 -5.28 47.73 -37.88
CA ASN A 225 -4.27 46.75 -38.27
C ASN A 225 -4.96 45.39 -38.41
N ASN A 226 -5.49 45.09 -39.59
CA ASN A 226 -5.89 43.73 -39.98
C ASN A 226 -4.69 42.95 -40.53
#